data_AF-A0A1G9S5D5-F1
#
_entry.id   AF-A0A1G9S5D5-F1
#
_cell.length_a   1.000
_cell.length_b   1.000
_cell.length_c   1.000
_cell.angle_alpha   90.00
_cell.angle_beta   90.00
_cell.angle_gamma   90.00
#
_symmetry.space_group_name_H-M   'P 1'
#
loop_
_entity.id
_entity.type
_entity.pdbx_description
1 polymer ?
#
loop_
_entity_poly.entity_id
_entity_poly.type
_entity_poly.pdbx_seq_one_letter_code
_entity_poly.pdbx_strand_id
1 'polypeptide(L)'
;MKKPFWGGDPGLERILDEFSSELGASERAEKADQDAECDIWLGEAKETIHGRILGFLPYNSYDRAWGLIHQIRHRLCRILSPEKLLIVVLQIRANLDYISDPGHREELHKELAALERSMAAHNVSAETQTLGEQRLRLEQISRFTAEARESHWRKINLLRMRLVATTLFLAAFLLLSLGLVPLVLSDAGIGPGQVLAMIVFGALGGLVSALRSTEPLNARASDYFLQRTLLGLRPVVGAAAGLLIYLIQLSGILTLLPDASHPGAVHLTLAFTAGFSERFFIGQIEHLAKRGSGTARDQEYEPDKEGATST
;
A
#
# COMPACT_ATOMS: atom_id res chain seq x y z
N MET A 1 -20.74 -15.46 11.35
CA MET A 1 -19.81 -14.34 11.13
C MET A 1 -19.53 -14.19 9.65
N LYS A 2 -20.05 -13.15 8.98
CA LYS A 2 -19.67 -12.82 7.60
C LYS A 2 -18.25 -12.27 7.66
N LYS A 3 -17.27 -12.95 7.08
CA LYS A 3 -15.93 -12.37 6.93
C LYS A 3 -16.07 -11.09 6.12
N PRO A 4 -15.52 -9.94 6.57
CA PRO A 4 -15.65 -8.69 5.83
C PRO A 4 -15.08 -8.90 4.43
N PHE A 5 -15.91 -8.61 3.42
CA PHE A 5 -15.49 -8.66 2.04
C PHE A 5 -14.34 -7.66 1.85
N TRP A 6 -13.30 -8.18 1.22
CA TRP A 6 -11.92 -7.71 1.21
C TRP A 6 -11.78 -6.26 0.73
N GLY A 7 -11.29 -5.37 1.60
CA GLY A 7 -11.11 -3.94 1.28
C GLY A 7 -10.39 -3.09 2.33
N GLY A 8 -10.16 -3.61 3.54
CA GLY A 8 -9.61 -2.85 4.66
C GLY A 8 -8.68 -3.60 5.59
N ASP A 9 -7.99 -2.84 6.44
CA ASP A 9 -7.26 -3.36 7.59
C ASP A 9 -8.27 -3.88 8.63
N PRO A 10 -8.38 -5.21 8.86
CA PRO A 10 -9.29 -5.77 9.86
C PRO A 10 -8.91 -5.34 11.28
N GLY A 11 -7.67 -4.85 11.49
CA GLY A 11 -7.26 -4.27 12.76
C GLY A 11 -8.00 -2.97 13.10
N LEU A 12 -8.56 -2.27 12.11
CA LEU A 12 -9.20 -0.97 12.32
C LEU A 12 -10.46 -1.06 13.18
N GLU A 13 -11.37 -1.99 12.85
CA GLU A 13 -12.58 -2.23 13.64
C GLU A 13 -12.23 -2.67 15.07
N ARG A 14 -11.23 -3.57 15.20
CA ARG A 14 -10.75 -4.01 16.50
C ARG A 14 -10.19 -2.87 17.35
N ILE A 15 -9.41 -1.96 16.76
CA ILE A 15 -8.85 -0.78 17.47
C ILE A 15 -9.97 0.16 17.91
N LEU A 16 -11.00 0.36 17.08
CA LEU A 16 -12.16 1.16 17.45
C LEU A 16 -12.96 0.54 18.58
N ASP A 17 -13.14 -0.78 18.57
CA ASP A 17 -13.82 -1.50 19.65
C ASP A 17 -13.01 -1.44 20.96
N GLU A 18 -11.69 -1.57 20.87
CA GLU A 18 -10.77 -1.41 22.01
C GLU A 18 -10.87 0.01 22.60
N PHE A 19 -10.82 1.06 21.78
CA PHE A 19 -11.00 2.43 22.24
C PHE A 19 -12.39 2.70 22.82
N SER A 20 -13.44 2.13 22.20
CA SER A 20 -14.81 2.21 22.72
C SER A 20 -14.92 1.61 24.11
N SER A 21 -14.28 0.47 24.34
CA SER A 21 -14.26 -0.21 25.64
C SER A 21 -13.49 0.60 26.69
N GLU A 22 -12.36 1.19 26.31
CA GLU A 22 -11.54 1.96 27.23
C GLU A 22 -12.18 3.29 27.64
N LEU A 23 -12.85 3.98 26.70
CA LEU A 23 -13.59 5.21 26.96
C LEU A 23 -14.80 4.97 27.86
N GLY A 24 -15.60 3.93 27.59
CA GLY A 24 -16.77 3.59 28.42
C GLY A 24 -16.38 3.18 29.86
N ALA A 25 -15.19 2.61 30.07
CA ALA A 25 -14.69 2.28 31.40
C ALA A 25 -14.17 3.51 32.19
N SER A 26 -14.03 4.68 31.56
CA SER A 26 -13.44 5.88 32.14
C SER A 26 -14.46 6.84 32.78
N GLU A 27 -15.77 6.53 32.75
CA GLU A 27 -16.90 7.38 33.21
C GLU A 27 -16.99 7.62 34.74
N ARG A 28 -15.89 7.99 35.42
CA ARG A 28 -15.93 8.55 36.79
C ARG A 28 -15.88 10.07 36.75
N ALA A 29 -17.08 10.67 36.83
CA ALA A 29 -17.52 11.99 37.31
C ALA A 29 -16.74 13.30 37.04
N GLU A 30 -15.43 13.31 36.78
CA GLU A 30 -14.62 14.55 36.72
C GLU A 30 -14.10 14.90 35.31
N LYS A 31 -14.41 14.09 34.28
CA LYS A 31 -13.88 14.25 32.90
C LYS A 31 -14.94 14.30 31.77
N ALA A 32 -16.20 14.53 32.09
CA ALA A 32 -17.32 14.46 31.13
C ALA A 32 -17.09 15.24 29.82
N ASP A 33 -16.54 16.45 29.87
CA ASP A 33 -16.32 17.27 28.66
C ASP A 33 -15.20 16.73 27.77
N GLN A 34 -14.16 16.10 28.34
CA GLN A 34 -13.03 15.59 27.56
C GLN A 34 -13.34 14.26 26.88
N ASP A 35 -14.24 13.48 27.46
CA ASP A 35 -14.68 12.19 26.93
C ASP A 35 -15.66 12.40 25.76
N ALA A 36 -16.45 13.48 25.79
CA ALA A 36 -17.41 13.82 24.73
C ALA A 36 -16.77 14.01 23.34
N GLU A 37 -15.60 14.67 23.24
CA GLU A 37 -14.89 14.84 21.96
C GLU A 37 -14.42 13.48 21.39
N CYS A 38 -13.87 12.62 22.26
CA CYS A 38 -13.41 11.29 21.87
C CYS A 38 -14.57 10.43 21.36
N ASP A 39 -15.73 10.50 22.01
CA ASP A 39 -16.93 9.77 21.59
C ASP A 39 -17.47 10.24 20.24
N ILE A 40 -17.44 11.55 19.98
CA ILE A 40 -17.79 12.11 18.67
C ILE A 40 -16.84 11.58 17.60
N TRP A 41 -15.52 11.66 17.80
CA TRP A 41 -14.54 11.15 16.84
C TRP A 41 -14.65 9.64 16.63
N LEU A 42 -14.95 8.88 17.69
CA LEU A 42 -15.15 7.45 17.62
C LEU A 42 -16.41 7.11 16.81
N GLY A 43 -17.51 7.84 17.03
CA GLY A 43 -18.73 7.76 16.25
C GLY A 43 -18.48 8.05 14.77
N GLU A 44 -17.79 9.15 14.46
CA GLU A 44 -17.42 9.53 13.09
C GLU A 44 -16.53 8.48 12.42
N ALA A 45 -15.56 7.91 13.14
CA ALA A 45 -14.67 6.88 12.60
C ALA A 45 -15.44 5.60 12.29
N LYS A 46 -16.35 5.18 13.18
CA LYS A 46 -17.24 4.04 12.94
C LYS A 46 -18.15 4.31 11.75
N GLU A 47 -18.81 5.47 11.68
CA GLU A 47 -19.68 5.84 10.54
C GLU A 47 -18.90 5.83 9.23
N THR A 48 -17.70 6.41 9.21
CA THR A 48 -16.82 6.43 8.04
C THR A 48 -16.54 5.02 7.53
N ILE A 49 -16.28 4.04 8.41
CA ILE A 49 -16.02 2.65 8.03
C ILE A 49 -17.28 1.92 7.56
N HIS A 50 -18.45 2.28 8.09
CA HIS A 50 -19.74 1.72 7.69
C HIS A 50 -20.23 2.29 6.35
N GLY A 51 -19.77 3.47 5.93
CA GLY A 51 -20.06 4.12 4.65
C GLY A 51 -19.49 3.43 3.40
N ARG A 52 -19.49 2.09 3.35
CA ARG A 52 -18.96 1.30 2.22
C ARG A 52 -19.89 1.39 1.02
N ILE A 53 -19.33 1.69 -0.14
CA ILE A 53 -20.04 1.70 -1.42
C ILE A 53 -19.77 0.37 -2.11
N LEU A 54 -20.82 -0.43 -2.35
CA LEU A 54 -20.70 -1.78 -2.94
C LEU A 54 -19.73 -2.70 -2.17
N GLY A 55 -19.63 -2.52 -0.85
CA GLY A 55 -18.69 -3.27 0.01
C GLY A 55 -17.24 -2.76 -0.04
N PHE A 56 -16.93 -1.77 -0.87
CA PHE A 56 -15.63 -1.11 -0.93
C PHE A 56 -15.65 0.18 -0.11
N LEU A 57 -14.63 0.37 0.72
CA LEU A 57 -14.41 1.64 1.41
C LEU A 57 -13.42 2.48 0.59
N PRO A 58 -13.78 3.70 0.16
CA PRO A 58 -12.87 4.58 -0.57
C PRO A 58 -11.58 4.85 0.23
N TYR A 59 -10.44 5.00 -0.44
CA TYR A 59 -9.15 5.24 0.22
C TYR A 59 -9.16 6.49 1.10
N ASN A 60 -9.82 7.57 0.66
CA ASN A 60 -9.96 8.79 1.45
C ASN A 60 -10.71 8.56 2.77
N SER A 61 -11.66 7.63 2.79
CA SER A 61 -12.39 7.25 4.00
C SER A 61 -11.51 6.47 4.97
N TYR A 62 -10.59 5.62 4.48
CA TYR A 62 -9.58 4.98 5.33
C TYR A 62 -8.65 5.99 5.98
N ASP A 63 -8.13 6.94 5.20
CA ASP A 63 -7.21 7.96 5.70
C ASP A 63 -7.92 8.84 6.74
N ARG A 64 -9.19 9.19 6.51
CA ARG A 64 -10.01 9.91 7.49
C ARG A 64 -10.21 9.12 8.79
N ALA A 65 -10.59 7.85 8.70
CA ALA A 65 -10.81 7.01 9.88
C ALA A 65 -9.53 6.84 10.72
N TRP A 66 -8.38 6.64 10.06
CA TRP A 66 -7.09 6.58 10.74
C TRP A 66 -6.71 7.91 11.39
N GLY A 67 -6.95 9.04 10.73
CA GLY A 67 -6.73 10.36 11.31
C GLY A 67 -7.52 10.58 12.60
N LEU A 68 -8.81 10.18 12.62
CA LEU A 68 -9.64 10.23 13.82
C LEU A 68 -9.11 9.32 14.94
N ILE A 69 -8.70 8.09 14.61
CA ILE A 69 -8.09 7.16 15.56
C ILE A 69 -6.80 7.73 16.16
N HIS A 70 -5.96 8.37 15.35
CA HIS A 70 -4.76 9.03 15.85
C HIS A 70 -5.09 10.20 16.79
N GLN A 71 -6.11 11.02 16.46
CA GLN A 71 -6.59 12.09 17.35
C GLN A 71 -7.07 11.54 18.70
N ILE A 72 -7.89 10.49 18.69
CA ILE A 72 -8.32 9.78 19.91
C ILE A 72 -7.10 9.29 20.68
N ARG A 73 -6.15 8.62 20.02
CA ARG A 73 -4.93 8.10 20.65
C ARG A 73 -4.09 9.20 21.30
N HIS A 74 -3.91 10.35 20.64
CA HIS A 74 -3.18 11.49 21.22
C HIS A 74 -3.87 12.01 22.48
N ARG A 75 -5.21 12.07 22.46
CA ARG A 75 -5.99 12.47 23.63
C ARG A 75 -5.88 11.48 24.77
N LEU A 76 -5.96 10.18 24.45
CA LEU A 76 -5.82 9.07 25.42
C LEU A 76 -4.48 9.11 26.17
N CYS A 77 -3.38 9.55 25.53
CA CYS A 77 -2.10 9.76 26.22
C CYS A 77 -2.24 10.69 27.45
N ARG A 78 -3.14 11.68 27.39
CA ARG A 78 -3.33 12.67 28.46
C ARG A 78 -4.32 12.22 29.52
N ILE A 79 -5.35 11.46 29.14
CA ILE A 79 -6.50 11.19 30.01
C ILE A 79 -6.48 9.81 30.67
N LEU A 80 -5.93 8.77 30.03
CA LEU A 80 -5.98 7.39 30.55
C LEU A 80 -5.16 7.21 31.83
N SER A 81 -5.50 6.27 32.70
CA SER A 81 -4.64 5.91 33.83
C SER A 81 -3.30 5.33 33.36
N PRO A 82 -2.22 5.40 34.17
CA PRO A 82 -0.90 4.87 33.80
C PRO A 82 -0.92 3.41 33.35
N GLU A 83 -1.74 2.57 34.00
CA GLU A 83 -1.91 1.15 33.65
C GLU A 83 -2.47 0.97 32.23
N LYS A 84 -3.45 1.79 31.85
CA LYS A 84 -4.10 1.74 30.53
C LYS A 84 -3.26 2.39 29.42
N LEU A 85 -2.32 3.28 29.77
CA LEU A 85 -1.39 3.87 28.80
C LEU A 85 -0.52 2.82 28.08
N LEU A 86 -0.32 1.64 28.68
CA LEU A 86 0.42 0.55 28.05
C LEU A 86 -0.21 0.09 26.73
N ILE A 87 -1.55 0.13 26.61
CA ILE A 87 -2.25 -0.17 25.36
C ILE A 87 -1.86 0.85 24.27
N VAL A 88 -1.82 2.13 24.63
CA VAL A 88 -1.41 3.21 23.71
C VAL A 88 0.05 3.05 23.30
N VAL A 89 0.94 2.68 24.23
CA VAL A 89 2.35 2.39 23.94
C VAL A 89 2.48 1.27 22.90
N LEU A 90 1.74 0.17 23.04
CA LEU A 90 1.77 -0.93 22.08
C LEU A 90 1.33 -0.49 20.68
N GLN A 91 0.29 0.35 20.59
CA GLN A 91 -0.17 0.89 19.31
C GLN A 91 0.83 1.87 18.69
N ILE A 92 1.49 2.71 19.49
CA ILE A 92 2.56 3.60 19.02
C ILE A 92 3.73 2.76 18.49
N ARG A 93 4.11 1.71 19.21
CA ARG A 93 5.18 0.78 18.81
C ARG A 93 4.89 0.13 17.45
N ALA A 94 3.65 -0.29 17.22
CA ALA A 94 3.25 -0.83 15.92
C ALA A 94 3.36 0.18 14.76
N ASN A 95 3.38 1.48 15.05
CA ASN A 95 3.57 2.53 14.04
C ASN A 95 5.03 2.95 13.83
N LEU A 96 5.98 2.51 14.68
CA LEU A 96 7.39 2.85 14.51
C LEU A 96 7.98 2.28 13.21
N ASP A 97 7.42 1.19 12.70
CA ASP A 97 7.86 0.56 11.44
C ASP A 97 7.68 1.42 10.20
N TYR A 98 6.86 2.49 10.28
CA TYR A 98 6.64 3.44 9.18
C TYR A 98 7.72 4.54 9.11
N ILE A 99 8.57 4.65 10.13
CA ILE A 99 9.68 5.61 10.12
C ILE A 99 10.76 5.12 9.16
N SER A 100 11.14 5.99 8.22
CA SER A 100 12.07 5.65 7.14
C SER A 100 13.53 5.61 7.61
N ASP A 101 13.90 6.46 8.58
CA ASP A 101 15.25 6.48 9.16
C ASP A 101 15.39 5.38 10.24
N PRO A 102 16.22 4.35 10.02
CA PRO A 102 16.40 3.28 10.99
C PRO A 102 17.03 3.74 12.31
N GLY A 103 17.92 4.75 12.27
CA GLY A 103 18.60 5.26 13.47
C GLY A 103 17.61 5.96 14.40
N HIS A 104 16.85 6.90 13.86
CA HIS A 104 15.81 7.60 14.62
C HIS A 104 14.70 6.65 15.11
N ARG A 105 14.35 5.63 14.32
CA ARG A 105 13.42 4.59 14.75
C ARG A 105 13.94 3.81 15.96
N GLU A 106 15.21 3.43 15.98
CA GLU A 106 15.83 2.73 17.11
C GLU A 106 15.87 3.62 18.37
N GLU A 107 16.18 4.90 18.21
CA GLU A 107 16.12 5.90 19.29
C GLU A 107 14.73 5.97 19.92
N LEU A 108 13.68 6.11 19.10
CA LEU A 108 12.30 6.14 19.57
C LEU A 108 11.86 4.82 20.21
N HIS A 109 12.36 3.67 19.75
CA HIS A 109 12.13 2.39 20.42
C HIS A 109 12.72 2.37 21.84
N LYS A 110 13.97 2.84 22.00
CA LYS A 110 14.64 2.92 23.30
C LYS A 110 13.91 3.87 24.24
N GLU A 111 13.51 5.03 23.73
CA GLU A 111 12.75 6.02 24.47
C GLU A 111 11.38 5.49 24.91
N LEU A 112 10.63 4.85 24.01
CA LEU A 112 9.33 4.27 24.32
C LEU A 112 9.44 3.15 25.37
N ALA A 113 10.50 2.34 25.30
CA ALA A 113 10.80 1.31 26.31
C ALA A 113 11.22 1.90 27.67
N ALA A 114 11.83 3.09 27.70
CA ALA A 114 12.12 3.81 28.93
C ALA A 114 10.83 4.37 29.55
N LEU A 115 9.96 4.97 28.74
CA LEU A 115 8.64 5.46 29.17
C LEU A 115 7.78 4.33 29.73
N GLU A 116 7.71 3.19 29.04
CA GLU A 116 6.99 1.99 29.50
C GLU A 116 7.44 1.54 30.90
N ARG A 117 8.75 1.41 31.11
CA ARG A 117 9.33 1.05 32.41
C ARG A 117 9.01 2.08 33.49
N SER A 118 9.10 3.37 33.15
CA SER A 118 8.82 4.45 34.10
C SER A 118 7.35 4.48 34.53
N MET A 119 6.41 4.26 33.59
CA MET A 119 4.98 4.21 33.87
C MET A 119 4.61 2.98 34.71
N ALA A 120 5.22 1.82 34.43
CA ALA A 120 5.03 0.62 35.24
C ALA A 120 5.53 0.80 36.69
N ALA A 121 6.61 1.57 36.89
CA ALA A 121 7.14 1.88 38.22
C ALA A 121 6.30 2.93 38.98
N HIS A 122 5.62 3.84 38.28
CA HIS A 122 4.77 4.87 38.91
C HIS A 122 3.56 4.30 39.66
N ASN A 123 3.19 3.04 39.43
CA ASN A 123 2.20 2.36 40.26
C ASN A 123 2.64 2.21 41.74
N VAL A 124 3.91 2.53 42.07
CA VAL A 124 4.49 2.30 43.40
C VAL A 124 4.86 3.61 44.14
N SER A 125 4.98 4.77 43.47
CA SER A 125 5.46 6.01 44.09
C SER A 125 4.68 7.26 43.65
N ALA A 126 4.36 8.15 44.60
CA ALA A 126 3.41 9.26 44.48
C ALA A 126 3.94 10.56 43.82
N GLU A 127 4.90 10.48 42.90
CA GLU A 127 5.38 11.67 42.17
C GLU A 127 4.46 12.00 40.98
N THR A 128 3.67 13.07 41.13
CA THR A 128 2.65 13.47 40.13
C THR A 128 3.23 14.34 39.01
N GLN A 129 4.33 15.09 39.27
CA GLN A 129 4.94 15.99 38.28
C GLN A 129 5.65 15.23 37.14
N THR A 130 6.33 14.13 37.44
CA THR A 130 7.02 13.25 36.49
C THR A 130 6.07 12.60 35.48
N LEU A 131 4.85 12.26 35.91
CA LEU A 131 3.86 11.63 35.04
C LEU A 131 3.34 12.58 33.96
N GLY A 132 3.20 13.88 34.26
CA GLY A 132 2.75 14.88 33.30
C GLY A 132 3.72 15.01 32.11
N GLU A 133 5.02 15.06 32.40
CA GLU A 133 6.08 15.12 31.38
C GLU A 133 6.13 13.84 30.54
N GLN A 134 6.03 12.67 31.17
CA GLN A 134 5.99 11.38 30.47
C GLN A 134 4.80 11.28 29.50
N ARG A 135 3.62 11.75 29.90
CA ARG A 135 2.42 11.79 29.03
C ARG A 135 2.59 12.71 27.85
N LEU A 136 3.14 13.91 28.10
CA LEU A 136 3.43 14.87 27.04
C LEU A 136 4.41 14.28 26.04
N ARG A 137 5.47 13.60 26.54
CA ARG A 137 6.45 12.97 25.67
C ARG A 137 5.86 11.80 24.87
N LEU A 138 5.03 10.96 25.50
CA LEU A 138 4.31 9.89 24.82
C LEU A 138 3.36 10.43 23.73
N GLU A 139 2.67 11.53 24.00
CA GLU A 139 1.84 12.23 23.01
C GLU A 139 2.68 12.72 21.81
N GLN A 140 3.85 13.32 22.05
CA GLN A 140 4.75 13.77 20.99
C GLN A 140 5.17 12.60 20.08
N ILE A 141 5.61 11.47 20.67
CA ILE A 141 5.98 10.26 19.92
C ILE A 141 4.75 9.72 19.16
N SER A 142 3.58 9.74 19.79
CA SER A 142 2.31 9.33 19.17
C SER A 142 1.99 10.15 17.92
N ARG A 143 2.12 11.48 17.98
CA ARG A 143 1.89 12.40 16.86
C ARG A 143 2.89 12.18 15.73
N PHE A 144 4.17 12.09 16.08
CA PHE A 144 5.23 11.87 15.10
C PHE A 144 5.04 10.54 14.34
N THR A 145 4.77 9.44 15.06
CA THR A 145 4.52 8.13 14.44
C THR A 145 3.23 8.06 13.64
N ALA A 146 2.19 8.82 14.04
CA ALA A 146 0.95 8.97 13.26
C ALA A 146 1.23 9.67 11.92
N GLU A 147 1.95 10.79 11.94
CA GLU A 147 2.30 11.54 10.73
C GLU A 147 3.15 10.70 9.76
N ALA A 148 4.12 9.94 10.28
CA ALA A 148 4.93 9.02 9.48
C ALA A 148 4.07 7.95 8.80
N ARG A 149 3.13 7.35 9.55
CA ARG A 149 2.18 6.36 9.01
C ARG A 149 1.27 6.98 7.94
N GLU A 150 0.66 8.12 8.22
CA GLU A 150 -0.25 8.81 7.29
C GLU A 150 0.45 9.21 6.00
N SER A 151 1.66 9.76 6.11
CA SER A 151 2.49 10.10 4.96
C SER A 151 2.83 8.88 4.10
N HIS A 152 3.15 7.75 4.74
CA HIS A 152 3.42 6.48 4.03
C HIS A 152 2.18 5.96 3.30
N TRP A 153 1.04 5.86 4.00
CA TRP A 153 -0.20 5.34 3.42
C TRP A 153 -0.79 6.26 2.35
N ARG A 154 -0.68 7.58 2.50
CA ARG A 154 -1.07 8.53 1.47
C ARG A 154 -0.31 8.29 0.17
N LYS A 155 1.00 8.06 0.22
CA LYS A 155 1.80 7.72 -0.97
C LYS A 155 1.32 6.42 -1.62
N ILE A 156 1.03 5.40 -0.82
CA ILE A 156 0.52 4.11 -1.32
C ILE A 156 -0.86 4.27 -1.96
N ASN A 157 -1.77 5.00 -1.32
CA ASN A 157 -3.12 5.22 -1.84
C ASN A 157 -3.08 6.00 -3.16
N LEU A 158 -2.20 7.01 -3.28
CA LEU A 158 -1.98 7.72 -4.54
C LEU A 158 -1.45 6.79 -5.64
N LEU A 159 -0.50 5.91 -5.33
CA LEU A 159 0.01 4.90 -6.27
C LEU A 159 -1.09 3.93 -6.71
N ARG A 160 -1.90 3.43 -5.79
CA ARG A 160 -3.02 2.52 -6.09
C ARG A 160 -4.07 3.20 -6.95
N MET A 161 -4.45 4.43 -6.61
CA MET A 161 -5.39 5.21 -7.41
C MET A 161 -4.86 5.44 -8.83
N ARG A 162 -3.58 5.79 -8.97
CA ARG A 162 -2.93 5.92 -10.29
C ARG A 162 -2.98 4.60 -11.06
N LEU A 163 -2.63 3.48 -10.43
CA LEU A 163 -2.67 2.16 -11.06
C LEU A 163 -4.07 1.80 -11.54
N VAL A 164 -5.08 1.96 -10.68
CA VAL A 164 -6.49 1.69 -11.03
C VAL A 164 -6.92 2.59 -12.20
N ALA A 165 -6.64 3.89 -12.14
CA ALA A 165 -6.97 4.82 -13.22
C ALA A 165 -6.30 4.41 -14.53
N THR A 166 -4.98 4.13 -14.53
CA THR A 166 -4.26 3.67 -15.73
C THR A 166 -4.81 2.36 -16.28
N THR A 167 -5.30 1.47 -15.42
CA THR A 167 -5.92 0.20 -15.83
C THR A 167 -7.25 0.43 -16.52
N LEU A 168 -8.09 1.30 -15.95
CA LEU A 168 -9.37 1.67 -16.53
C LEU A 168 -9.19 2.35 -17.88
N PHE A 169 -8.21 3.25 -18.01
CA PHE A 169 -7.84 3.84 -19.30
C PHE A 169 -7.38 2.77 -20.29
N LEU A 170 -6.47 1.88 -19.91
CA LEU A 170 -5.98 0.82 -20.79
C LEU A 170 -7.12 -0.13 -21.23
N ALA A 171 -8.00 -0.50 -20.31
CA ALA A 171 -9.17 -1.31 -20.60
C ALA A 171 -10.13 -0.59 -21.57
N ALA A 172 -10.37 0.70 -21.38
CA ALA A 172 -11.17 1.51 -22.31
C ALA A 172 -10.54 1.55 -23.71
N PHE A 173 -9.22 1.73 -23.81
CA PHE A 173 -8.50 1.67 -25.10
C PHE A 173 -8.58 0.29 -25.75
N LEU A 174 -8.56 -0.80 -24.98
CA LEU A 174 -8.74 -2.16 -25.50
C LEU A 174 -10.16 -2.40 -26.02
N LEU A 175 -11.18 -1.88 -25.33
CA LEU A 175 -12.56 -1.95 -25.80
C LEU A 175 -12.75 -1.11 -27.06
N LEU A 176 -12.12 0.06 -27.13
CA LEU A 176 -12.13 0.90 -28.32
C LEU A 176 -11.42 0.23 -29.49
N SER A 177 -10.26 -0.40 -29.26
CA SER A 177 -9.51 -1.11 -30.31
C SER A 177 -10.27 -2.31 -30.86
N LEU A 178 -11.06 -3.00 -30.03
CA LEU A 178 -11.95 -4.07 -30.48
C LEU A 178 -12.95 -3.61 -31.56
N GLY A 179 -13.40 -2.35 -31.50
CA GLY A 179 -14.28 -1.75 -32.51
C GLY A 179 -13.53 -1.10 -33.68
N LEU A 180 -12.47 -0.34 -33.40
CA LEU A 180 -11.76 0.45 -34.41
C LEU A 180 -10.82 -0.38 -35.28
N VAL A 181 -10.10 -1.37 -34.73
CA VAL A 181 -9.10 -2.13 -35.48
C VAL A 181 -9.73 -2.89 -36.65
N PRO A 182 -10.84 -3.64 -36.48
CA PRO A 182 -11.51 -4.31 -37.60
C PRO A 182 -12.09 -3.33 -38.62
N LEU A 183 -12.50 -2.13 -38.18
CA LEU A 183 -13.03 -1.10 -39.06
C LEU A 183 -11.94 -0.47 -39.94
N VAL A 184 -10.78 -0.18 -39.37
CA VAL A 184 -9.65 0.46 -40.09
C VAL A 184 -8.88 -0.55 -40.95
N LEU A 185 -8.83 -1.82 -40.52
CA LEU A 185 -8.07 -2.87 -41.19
C LEU A 185 -8.96 -3.91 -41.88
N SER A 186 -10.18 -3.52 -42.27
CA SER A 186 -11.10 -4.39 -43.01
C SER A 186 -10.49 -4.91 -44.30
N ASP A 187 -9.74 -4.05 -45.00
CA ASP A 187 -9.09 -4.37 -46.28
C ASP A 187 -7.95 -5.37 -46.12
N ALA A 188 -7.36 -5.47 -44.92
CA ALA A 188 -6.37 -6.47 -44.56
C ALA A 188 -6.99 -7.82 -44.17
N GLY A 189 -8.32 -7.96 -44.27
CA GLY A 189 -9.05 -9.19 -43.93
C GLY A 189 -9.17 -9.44 -42.42
N ILE A 190 -8.98 -8.40 -41.59
CA ILE A 190 -9.01 -8.54 -40.13
C ILE A 190 -10.45 -8.44 -39.62
N GLY A 191 -10.99 -9.59 -39.21
CA GLY A 191 -12.29 -9.64 -38.57
C GLY A 191 -12.25 -9.29 -37.08
N PRO A 192 -13.38 -8.83 -36.50
CA PRO A 192 -13.49 -8.57 -35.06
C PRO A 192 -13.21 -9.82 -34.20
N GLY A 193 -13.53 -11.02 -34.72
CA GLY A 193 -13.22 -12.28 -34.05
C GLY A 193 -11.72 -12.54 -33.89
N GLN A 194 -10.88 -12.11 -34.84
CA GLN A 194 -9.43 -12.26 -34.74
C GLN A 194 -8.85 -11.32 -33.68
N VAL A 195 -9.28 -10.06 -33.67
CA VAL A 195 -8.87 -9.06 -32.66
C VAL A 195 -9.28 -9.52 -31.26
N LEU A 196 -10.52 -9.97 -31.10
CA LEU A 196 -11.01 -10.53 -29.83
C LEU A 196 -10.16 -11.71 -29.37
N ALA A 197 -9.83 -12.64 -30.28
CA ALA A 197 -9.01 -13.80 -29.97
C ALA A 197 -7.60 -13.38 -29.50
N MET A 198 -6.97 -12.38 -30.13
CA MET A 198 -5.68 -11.85 -29.69
C MET A 198 -5.74 -11.23 -28.29
N ILE A 199 -6.79 -10.44 -28.01
CA ILE A 199 -7.02 -9.84 -26.69
C ILE A 199 -7.17 -10.94 -25.63
N VAL A 200 -7.99 -11.95 -25.91
CA VAL A 200 -8.27 -13.05 -24.96
C VAL A 200 -7.02 -13.89 -24.70
N PHE A 201 -6.27 -14.27 -25.75
CA PHE A 201 -5.05 -15.07 -25.58
C PHE A 201 -3.93 -14.26 -24.90
N GLY A 202 -3.79 -12.98 -25.22
CA GLY A 202 -2.90 -12.08 -24.49
C GLY A 202 -3.28 -11.96 -23.01
N ALA A 203 -4.56 -11.79 -22.70
CA ALA A 203 -5.05 -11.75 -21.32
C ALA A 203 -4.78 -13.06 -20.58
N LEU A 204 -4.96 -14.21 -21.25
CA LEU A 204 -4.67 -15.52 -20.70
C LEU A 204 -3.17 -15.66 -20.35
N GLY A 205 -2.28 -15.18 -21.22
CA GLY A 205 -0.84 -15.12 -20.94
C GLY A 205 -0.53 -14.27 -19.70
N GLY A 206 -1.15 -13.09 -19.60
CA GLY A 206 -1.06 -12.22 -18.44
C GLY A 206 -1.61 -12.84 -17.15
N LEU A 207 -2.70 -13.61 -17.24
CA LEU A 207 -3.28 -14.34 -16.12
C LEU A 207 -2.35 -15.46 -15.65
N VAL A 208 -1.77 -16.26 -16.56
CA VAL A 208 -0.78 -17.29 -16.21
C VAL A 208 0.46 -16.65 -15.58
N SER A 209 0.91 -15.49 -16.08
CA SER A 209 1.96 -14.70 -15.44
C SER A 209 1.59 -14.34 -14.00
N ALA A 210 0.36 -13.85 -13.77
CA ALA A 210 -0.13 -13.50 -12.43
C ALA A 210 -0.18 -14.70 -11.48
N LEU A 211 -0.66 -15.87 -11.95
CA LEU A 211 -0.70 -17.11 -11.17
C LEU A 211 0.70 -17.62 -10.78
N ARG A 212 1.74 -17.31 -11.57
CA ARG A 212 3.13 -17.66 -11.25
C ARG A 212 3.83 -16.63 -10.34
N SER A 213 3.18 -15.52 -10.00
CA SER A 213 3.73 -14.60 -9.00
C SER A 213 3.60 -15.20 -7.62
N THR A 214 4.72 -15.27 -6.92
CA THR A 214 4.76 -15.60 -5.50
C THR A 214 4.44 -14.34 -4.70
N GLU A 215 3.35 -14.34 -3.95
CA GLU A 215 3.09 -13.31 -2.95
C GLU A 215 4.03 -13.55 -1.74
N PRO A 216 4.94 -12.62 -1.40
CA PRO A 216 5.77 -12.73 -0.22
C PRO A 216 4.92 -12.73 1.05
N LEU A 217 4.93 -13.85 1.78
CA LEU A 217 4.18 -14.00 3.03
C LEU A 217 4.66 -13.02 4.14
N ASN A 218 5.92 -12.61 4.07
CA ASN A 218 6.55 -11.72 5.07
C ASN A 218 6.68 -10.26 4.59
N ALA A 219 5.97 -9.88 3.53
CA ALA A 219 6.02 -8.50 3.06
C ALA A 219 5.23 -7.55 3.98
N ARG A 220 5.63 -6.28 3.98
CA ARG A 220 4.86 -5.22 4.63
C ARG A 220 3.46 -5.18 4.04
N ALA A 221 2.46 -4.88 4.87
CA ALA A 221 1.06 -4.80 4.43
C ALA A 221 0.89 -3.89 3.21
N SER A 222 1.62 -2.78 3.16
CA SER A 222 1.66 -1.86 2.01
C SER A 222 2.04 -2.55 0.69
N ASP A 223 3.10 -3.35 0.74
CA ASP A 223 3.69 -3.97 -0.44
C ASP A 223 2.79 -5.10 -0.93
N TYR A 224 2.21 -5.84 0.01
CA TYR A 224 1.20 -6.85 -0.25
C TYR A 224 0.01 -6.27 -1.05
N PHE A 225 -0.54 -5.15 -0.61
CA PHE A 225 -1.66 -4.50 -1.27
C PHE A 225 -1.30 -3.94 -2.66
N LEU A 226 -0.10 -3.38 -2.81
CA LEU A 226 0.39 -2.89 -4.10
C LEU A 226 0.58 -4.05 -5.08
N GLN A 227 1.26 -5.12 -4.66
CA GLN A 227 1.48 -6.31 -5.46
C GLN A 227 0.17 -6.93 -5.90
N ARG A 228 -0.78 -7.11 -4.98
CA ARG A 228 -2.09 -7.67 -5.35
C ARG A 228 -2.85 -6.81 -6.36
N THR A 229 -2.73 -5.49 -6.26
CA THR A 229 -3.27 -4.57 -7.28
C THR A 229 -2.59 -4.84 -8.63
N LEU A 230 -1.26 -4.90 -8.66
CA LEU A 230 -0.49 -5.21 -9.88
C LEU A 230 -0.82 -6.59 -10.46
N LEU A 231 -1.03 -7.62 -9.65
CA LEU A 231 -1.45 -8.95 -10.11
C LEU A 231 -2.78 -8.87 -10.88
N GLY A 232 -3.74 -8.09 -10.39
CA GLY A 232 -5.02 -7.86 -11.06
C GLY A 232 -4.90 -7.10 -12.38
N LEU A 233 -3.85 -6.30 -12.57
CA LEU A 233 -3.59 -5.54 -13.79
C LEU A 233 -3.05 -6.42 -14.94
N ARG A 234 -2.37 -7.52 -14.62
CA ARG A 234 -1.63 -8.31 -15.61
C ARG A 234 -2.46 -8.84 -16.78
N PRO A 235 -3.70 -9.32 -16.62
CA PRO A 235 -4.51 -9.74 -17.76
C PRO A 235 -4.79 -8.59 -18.73
N VAL A 236 -5.01 -7.37 -18.23
CA VAL A 236 -5.27 -6.19 -19.07
C VAL A 236 -4.01 -5.79 -19.83
N VAL A 237 -2.86 -5.78 -19.16
CA VAL A 237 -1.56 -5.53 -19.80
C VAL A 237 -1.24 -6.61 -20.83
N GLY A 238 -1.53 -7.87 -20.50
CA GLY A 238 -1.29 -8.99 -21.41
C GLY A 238 -2.16 -8.94 -22.67
N ALA A 239 -3.44 -8.56 -22.54
CA ALA A 239 -4.32 -8.30 -23.68
C ALA A 239 -3.74 -7.21 -24.60
N ALA A 240 -3.28 -6.10 -24.03
CA ALA A 240 -2.67 -5.01 -24.79
C ALA A 240 -1.39 -5.44 -25.49
N ALA A 241 -0.50 -6.18 -24.80
CA ALA A 241 0.72 -6.70 -25.38
C ALA A 241 0.44 -7.68 -26.53
N GLY A 242 -0.53 -8.59 -26.35
CA GLY A 242 -0.91 -9.55 -27.38
C GLY A 242 -1.45 -8.89 -28.64
N LEU A 243 -2.32 -7.88 -28.48
CA LEU A 243 -2.83 -7.09 -29.60
C LEU A 243 -1.71 -6.29 -30.29
N LEU A 244 -0.83 -5.66 -29.52
CA LEU A 244 0.27 -4.87 -30.05
C LEU A 244 1.23 -5.72 -30.91
N ILE A 245 1.63 -6.89 -30.41
CA ILE A 245 2.51 -7.80 -31.16
C ILE A 245 1.84 -8.28 -32.45
N TYR A 246 0.54 -8.57 -32.42
CA TYR A 246 -0.21 -8.92 -33.62
C TYR A 246 -0.21 -7.79 -34.66
N LEU A 247 -0.43 -6.54 -34.24
CA LEU A 247 -0.39 -5.37 -35.14
C LEU A 247 1.01 -5.11 -35.70
N ILE A 248 2.06 -5.30 -34.90
CA ILE A 248 3.46 -5.21 -35.36
C ILE A 248 3.74 -6.26 -36.42
N GLN A 249 3.35 -7.51 -36.19
CA GLN A 249 3.52 -8.59 -37.17
C GLN A 249 2.79 -8.28 -38.47
N LEU A 250 1.55 -7.78 -38.38
CA LEU A 250 0.75 -7.41 -39.54
C LEU A 250 1.36 -6.25 -40.34
N SER A 251 1.98 -5.29 -39.66
CA SER A 251 2.61 -4.13 -40.32
C SER A 251 3.78 -4.49 -41.24
N GLY A 252 4.31 -5.72 -41.13
CA GLY A 252 5.52 -6.16 -41.83
C GLY A 252 6.81 -5.51 -41.32
N ILE A 253 6.74 -4.67 -40.27
CA ILE A 253 7.93 -4.06 -39.64
C ILE A 253 8.83 -5.14 -39.04
N LEU A 254 8.22 -6.16 -38.43
CA LEU A 254 8.94 -7.26 -37.81
C LEU A 254 8.22 -8.57 -38.08
N THR A 255 8.86 -9.46 -38.84
CA THR A 255 8.38 -10.82 -39.10
C THR A 255 9.01 -11.75 -38.08
N LEU A 256 8.28 -12.03 -36.99
CA LEU A 256 8.76 -12.89 -35.91
C LEU A 256 8.75 -14.38 -36.29
N LEU A 257 7.83 -14.79 -37.17
CA LEU A 257 7.63 -16.18 -37.56
C LEU A 257 7.46 -16.28 -39.09
N PRO A 258 8.10 -17.28 -39.73
CA PRO A 258 7.96 -17.53 -41.17
C PRO A 258 6.56 -18.06 -41.51
N ASP A 259 6.19 -17.98 -42.79
CA ASP A 259 4.89 -18.44 -43.31
C ASP A 259 4.57 -19.86 -42.84
N ALA A 260 3.68 -19.96 -41.86
CA ALA A 260 3.26 -21.22 -41.27
C ALA A 260 1.98 -21.72 -41.93
N SER A 261 1.81 -23.04 -41.95
CA SER A 261 0.61 -23.73 -42.47
C SER A 261 -0.69 -23.29 -41.78
N HIS A 262 -0.59 -22.75 -40.56
CA HIS A 262 -1.71 -22.31 -39.73
C HIS A 262 -1.46 -20.92 -39.11
N PRO A 263 -1.56 -19.83 -39.89
CA PRO A 263 -1.20 -18.49 -39.45
C PRO A 263 -2.01 -18.02 -38.23
N GLY A 264 -3.28 -18.42 -38.13
CA GLY A 264 -4.12 -18.08 -36.98
C GLY A 264 -3.61 -18.63 -35.65
N ALA A 265 -3.20 -19.90 -35.61
CA ALA A 265 -2.67 -20.52 -34.39
C ALA A 265 -1.38 -19.85 -33.93
N VAL A 266 -0.51 -19.51 -34.89
CA VAL A 266 0.75 -18.82 -34.64
C VAL A 266 0.52 -17.46 -34.00
N HIS A 267 -0.42 -16.66 -34.51
CA HIS A 267 -0.77 -15.37 -33.91
C HIS A 267 -1.30 -15.51 -32.48
N LEU A 268 -2.12 -16.52 -32.21
CA LEU A 268 -2.64 -16.77 -30.85
C LEU A 268 -1.51 -17.15 -29.88
N THR A 269 -0.55 -17.98 -30.30
CA THR A 269 0.62 -18.33 -29.49
C THR A 269 1.52 -17.11 -29.25
N LEU A 270 1.73 -16.27 -30.26
CA LEU A 270 2.46 -15.01 -30.11
C LEU A 270 1.76 -14.07 -29.12
N ALA A 271 0.44 -13.89 -29.24
CA ALA A 271 -0.33 -13.05 -28.35
C ALA A 271 -0.25 -13.53 -26.90
N PHE A 272 -0.41 -14.85 -26.68
CA PHE A 272 -0.23 -15.46 -25.36
C PHE A 272 1.18 -15.23 -24.80
N THR A 273 2.22 -15.46 -25.61
CA THR A 273 3.62 -15.30 -25.20
C THR A 273 3.93 -13.85 -24.86
N ALA A 274 3.40 -12.90 -25.63
CA ALA A 274 3.49 -11.47 -25.36
C ALA A 274 2.82 -11.10 -24.04
N GLY A 275 1.64 -11.67 -23.75
CA GLY A 275 0.97 -11.45 -22.47
C GLY A 275 1.71 -12.06 -21.28
N PHE A 276 2.38 -13.19 -21.49
CA PHE A 276 3.19 -13.86 -20.46
C PHE A 276 4.52 -13.13 -20.18
N SER A 277 5.09 -12.44 -21.17
CA SER A 277 6.44 -11.83 -21.06
C SER A 277 6.50 -10.56 -20.20
N GLU A 278 5.37 -10.02 -19.76
CA GLU A 278 5.29 -8.83 -18.89
C GLU A 278 6.21 -8.93 -17.66
N ARG A 279 6.28 -10.09 -17.01
CA ARG A 279 7.12 -10.29 -15.82
C ARG A 279 8.61 -10.12 -16.13
N PHE A 280 9.06 -10.56 -17.30
CA PHE A 280 10.44 -10.39 -17.70
C PHE A 280 10.77 -8.92 -17.94
N PHE A 281 9.85 -8.18 -18.56
CA PHE A 281 10.04 -6.76 -18.82
C PHE A 281 10.07 -5.93 -17.53
N ILE A 282 9.11 -6.14 -16.62
CA ILE A 282 9.08 -5.44 -15.33
C ILE A 282 10.31 -5.80 -14.48
N GLY A 283 10.67 -7.08 -14.41
CA GLY A 283 11.85 -7.51 -13.66
C GLY A 283 13.14 -6.84 -14.16
N GLN A 284 13.31 -6.70 -15.48
CA GLN A 284 14.47 -6.01 -16.05
C GLN A 284 14.47 -4.51 -15.74
N ILE A 285 13.31 -3.84 -15.82
CA ILE A 285 13.19 -2.41 -15.46
C ILE A 285 13.53 -2.19 -13.98
N GLU A 286 13.03 -3.02 -13.07
CA GLU A 286 13.34 -2.92 -11.64
C GLU A 286 14.84 -3.15 -11.37
N HIS A 287 15.46 -4.12 -12.05
CA HIS A 287 16.90 -4.36 -11.95
C HIS A 287 17.74 -3.18 -12.44
N LEU A 288 17.33 -2.54 -13.55
CA LEU A 288 18.00 -1.34 -14.07
C LEU A 288 17.81 -0.13 -13.14
N ALA A 289 16.61 0.07 -12.60
CA ALA A 289 16.31 1.13 -11.64
C ALA A 289 17.13 1.00 -10.34
N LYS A 290 17.23 -0.22 -9.80
CA LYS A 290 18.04 -0.50 -8.60
C LYS A 290 19.53 -0.26 -8.84
N ARG A 291 20.06 -0.65 -10.02
CA ARG A 291 21.45 -0.38 -10.39
C ARG A 291 21.77 1.11 -10.49
N GLY A 292 20.86 1.90 -11.06
CA GLY A 292 21.02 3.37 -11.13
C GLY A 292 20.98 4.06 -9.76
N SER A 293 20.21 3.53 -8.80
CA SER A 293 20.15 4.09 -7.43
C SER A 293 21.32 3.70 -6.52
N GLY A 294 22.01 2.59 -6.81
CA GLY A 294 23.12 2.10 -5.99
C GLY A 294 24.43 2.84 -6.25
N THR A 295 24.68 3.30 -7.47
CA THR A 295 25.95 3.96 -7.84
C THR A 295 26.10 5.37 -7.27
N ALA A 296 24.99 6.02 -6.89
CA ALA A 296 25.02 7.36 -6.30
C ALA A 296 25.30 7.39 -4.79
N ARG A 297 25.30 6.23 -4.11
CA ARG A 297 25.52 6.15 -2.65
C ARG A 297 26.94 5.74 -2.24
N ASP A 298 27.71 5.19 -3.18
CA ASP A 298 29.07 4.71 -2.90
C ASP A 298 30.17 5.73 -3.29
N GLN A 299 29.80 6.93 -3.79
CA GLN A 299 30.76 8.01 -4.13
C GLN A 299 30.79 9.16 -3.12
N GLU A 300 29.98 9.14 -2.06
CA GLU A 300 29.99 10.17 -1.03
C GLU A 300 30.54 9.57 0.27
N TYR A 301 31.75 10.00 0.63
CA TYR A 301 32.51 9.73 1.87
C TYR A 301 33.67 8.72 1.80
N GLU A 302 34.69 9.07 1.01
CA GLU A 302 36.08 8.78 1.40
C GLU A 302 36.53 9.94 2.30
N PRO A 303 36.58 9.79 3.63
CA PRO A 303 37.09 10.86 4.49
C PRO A 303 38.57 11.05 4.18
N ASP A 304 38.92 12.25 3.75
CA ASP A 304 40.29 12.72 3.58
C ASP A 304 41.14 12.30 4.78
N LYS A 305 42.01 11.32 4.55
CA LYS A 305 43.12 11.00 5.45
C LYS A 305 44.25 11.99 5.18
N GLU A 306 43.99 13.28 5.35
CA GLU A 306 45.04 14.29 5.45
C GLU A 306 45.16 14.73 6.92
N GLY A 307 46.24 14.33 7.58
CA GLY A 307 46.64 14.94 8.85
C GLY A 307 47.11 13.99 9.94
N ALA A 308 48.14 13.17 9.68
CA ALA A 308 48.87 12.50 10.77
C ALA A 308 50.34 12.22 10.41
N THR A 309 51.09 13.26 10.01
CA THR A 309 52.56 13.25 10.12
C THR A 309 53.06 14.66 10.38
N SER A 310 53.20 15.03 11.66
CA SER A 310 54.18 16.01 12.17
C SER A 310 54.08 16.08 13.69
N THR A 311 54.90 15.28 14.38
CA THR A 311 55.69 15.61 15.59
C THR A 311 56.49 14.38 16.00
#